data_AF-A0A2I0N4D3-F1
#
_entry.id   AF-A0A2I0N4D3-F1
#
_cell.length_a   1.000
_cell.length_b   1.000
_cell.length_c   1.000
_cell.angle_alpha   90.00
_cell.angle_beta   90.00
_cell.angle_gamma   90.00
#
_symmetry.space_group_name_H-M   'P 1'
#
loop_
_entity.id
_entity.type
_entity.pdbx_description
1 polymer ?
#
loop_
_entity_poly.entity_id
_entity_poly.type
_entity_poly.pdbx_seq_one_letter_code
_entity_poly.pdbx_strand_id
1 'polypeptide(L)'
;QRKKPIAMIAAAHDIPYVATACISYPQDLKAKVKKALACDGPSFLHVFAPCPTGWRFASDKTIAMGKLAVESGVFVLYEMTDADPMKPVVTYKPKEFKPVEEYLKAQGRFAHLFKPARDETTLKRIQEDVDRKLKWVGLK
;
A
#
# COMPACT_ATOMS: atom_id res chain seq x y z
N GLN A 1 6.14 14.04 -7.01
CA GLN A 1 5.05 14.42 -6.09
C GLN A 1 4.71 13.23 -5.18
N ARG A 2 4.41 13.46 -3.90
CA ARG A 2 4.06 12.37 -2.95
C ARG A 2 2.66 11.83 -3.23
N LYS A 3 2.44 10.52 -3.03
CA LYS A 3 1.11 9.88 -3.19
C LYS A 3 0.14 10.43 -2.13
N LYS A 4 -1.00 10.98 -2.59
CA LYS A 4 -2.11 11.43 -1.74
C LYS A 4 -2.63 10.27 -0.88
N PRO A 5 -2.82 10.46 0.45
CA PRO A 5 -3.32 9.42 1.34
C PRO A 5 -4.85 9.29 1.22
N ILE A 6 -5.33 8.75 0.09
CA ILE A 6 -6.76 8.79 -0.24
C ILE A 6 -7.65 8.07 0.77
N ALA A 7 -7.20 6.95 1.36
CA ALA A 7 -7.97 6.22 2.36
C ALA A 7 -8.13 7.03 3.67
N MET A 8 -7.08 7.73 4.12
CA MET A 8 -7.20 8.62 5.29
C MET A 8 -8.13 9.81 4.99
N ILE A 9 -8.05 10.35 3.78
CA ILE A 9 -8.92 11.45 3.37
C ILE A 9 -10.37 10.98 3.33
N ALA A 10 -10.63 9.77 2.82
CA ALA A 10 -11.96 9.16 2.84
C ALA A 10 -12.46 8.97 4.29
N ALA A 11 -11.62 8.47 5.21
CA ALA A 11 -12.01 8.32 6.62
C ALA A 11 -12.26 9.66 7.32
N ALA A 12 -11.57 10.74 6.94
CA ALA A 12 -11.81 12.08 7.45
C ALA A 12 -13.17 12.68 7.02
N HIS A 13 -13.96 11.99 6.19
CA HIS A 13 -15.35 12.33 5.88
C HIS A 13 -16.34 11.48 6.69
N ASP A 14 -15.89 10.88 7.81
CA ASP A 14 -16.68 10.04 8.70
C ASP A 14 -17.36 8.86 7.97
N ILE A 15 -16.67 8.30 6.96
CA ILE A 15 -17.15 7.10 6.26
C ILE A 15 -17.12 5.93 7.25
N PRO A 16 -18.26 5.24 7.49
CA PRO A 16 -18.39 4.16 8.47
C PRO A 16 -17.31 3.08 8.39
N TYR A 17 -16.87 2.74 7.18
CA TYR A 17 -15.80 1.78 6.97
C TYR A 17 -14.86 2.17 5.83
N VAL A 18 -13.57 2.29 6.16
CA VAL A 18 -12.51 2.56 5.21
C VAL A 18 -11.39 1.53 5.34
N ALA A 19 -10.97 0.94 4.23
CA ALA A 19 -9.90 -0.06 4.24
C ALA A 19 -8.95 0.08 3.05
N THR A 20 -7.70 -0.35 3.26
CA THR A 20 -6.73 -0.62 2.19
C THR A 20 -6.57 -2.12 2.03
N ALA A 21 -6.55 -2.61 0.80
CA ALA A 21 -6.42 -4.05 0.50
C ALA A 21 -5.47 -4.27 -0.68
N CYS A 22 -5.00 -5.50 -0.86
CA CYS A 22 -4.15 -5.87 -2.00
C CYS A 22 -4.61 -7.22 -2.56
N ILE A 23 -4.69 -7.34 -3.89
CA ILE A 23 -5.16 -8.58 -4.55
C ILE A 23 -4.26 -9.78 -4.26
N SER A 24 -3.01 -9.54 -3.86
CA SER A 24 -2.04 -10.59 -3.49
C SER A 24 -2.26 -11.16 -2.09
N TYR A 25 -3.22 -10.61 -1.32
CA TYR A 25 -3.64 -11.04 0.01
C TYR A 25 -5.15 -11.36 -0.01
N PRO A 26 -5.57 -12.44 -0.67
CA PRO A 26 -6.98 -12.69 -0.97
C PRO A 26 -7.85 -12.90 0.27
N GLN A 27 -7.30 -13.47 1.35
CA GLN A 27 -8.06 -13.67 2.59
C GLN A 27 -8.36 -12.33 3.29
N ASP A 28 -7.36 -11.45 3.35
CA ASP A 28 -7.50 -10.09 3.87
C ASP A 28 -8.51 -9.28 3.04
N LEU A 29 -8.37 -9.30 1.70
CA LEU A 29 -9.31 -8.64 0.80
C LEU A 29 -10.74 -9.17 0.97
N LYS A 30 -10.94 -10.49 1.05
CA LYS A 30 -12.26 -11.10 1.24
C LYS A 30 -12.89 -10.69 2.56
N ALA A 31 -12.11 -10.66 3.65
CA ALA A 31 -12.60 -10.24 4.96
C ALA A 31 -13.05 -8.76 4.94
N LYS A 32 -12.25 -7.88 4.34
CA LYS A 32 -12.55 -6.45 4.20
C LYS A 32 -13.78 -6.17 3.34
N VAL A 33 -13.91 -6.86 2.21
CA VAL A 33 -15.11 -6.76 1.36
C VAL A 33 -16.36 -7.19 2.12
N LYS A 34 -16.29 -8.29 2.88
CA LYS A 34 -17.42 -8.74 3.71
C LYS A 34 -17.82 -7.70 4.75
N LYS A 35 -16.86 -7.10 5.46
CA LYS A 35 -17.13 -6.03 6.43
C LYS A 35 -17.74 -4.79 5.78
N ALA A 36 -17.21 -4.37 4.63
CA ALA A 36 -17.68 -3.21 3.89
C ALA A 36 -19.11 -3.35 3.39
N LEU A 37 -19.50 -4.55 2.96
CA LEU A 37 -20.87 -4.87 2.53
C LEU A 37 -21.85 -5.00 3.70
N ALA A 38 -21.36 -5.35 4.89
CA ALA A 38 -22.18 -5.46 6.10
C ALA A 38 -22.30 -4.13 6.86
N CYS A 39 -21.72 -3.05 6.33
CA CYS A 39 -21.68 -1.76 6.98
C CYS A 39 -22.95 -0.95 6.66
N ASP A 40 -23.53 -0.32 7.68
CA ASP A 40 -24.68 0.56 7.52
C ASP A 40 -24.24 1.94 7.02
N GLY A 41 -24.09 2.07 5.70
CA GLY A 41 -23.73 3.33 5.04
C GLY A 41 -22.69 3.16 3.94
N PRO A 42 -22.07 4.26 3.47
CA PRO A 42 -21.03 4.17 2.47
C PRO A 42 -19.79 3.48 3.05
N SER A 43 -19.08 2.73 2.21
CA SER A 43 -17.78 2.16 2.54
C SER A 43 -16.77 2.44 1.44
N PHE A 44 -15.50 2.56 1.80
CA PHE A 44 -14.42 2.88 0.86
C PHE A 44 -13.28 1.86 0.95
N LEU A 45 -13.03 1.15 -0.15
CA LEU A 45 -11.91 0.21 -0.27
C LEU A 45 -10.89 0.69 -1.31
N HIS A 46 -9.67 0.98 -0.85
CA HIS A 46 -8.54 1.25 -1.74
C HIS A 46 -7.76 -0.04 -2.00
N VAL A 47 -8.04 -0.68 -3.14
CA VAL A 47 -7.44 -1.96 -3.52
C VAL A 47 -6.21 -1.73 -4.39
N PHE A 48 -5.07 -2.24 -3.95
CA PHE A 48 -3.83 -2.26 -4.72
C PHE A 48 -3.85 -3.41 -5.73
N ALA A 49 -3.94 -3.05 -7.00
CA ALA A 49 -3.91 -3.96 -8.14
C ALA A 49 -2.70 -3.62 -9.04
N PRO A 50 -1.66 -4.47 -9.07
CA PRO A 50 -0.55 -4.30 -9.99
C PRO A 50 -0.99 -4.32 -11.46
N CYS A 51 -0.46 -3.39 -12.25
CA CYS A 51 -0.74 -3.30 -13.68
C CYS A 51 0.53 -3.63 -14.49
N PRO A 52 0.66 -4.86 -15.03
CA PRO A 52 1.84 -5.30 -15.79
C PRO A 52 2.23 -4.33 -16.91
N THR A 53 1.25 -3.91 -17.70
CA THR A 53 1.45 -2.99 -18.84
C THR A 53 1.96 -1.62 -18.38
N GLY A 54 1.28 -1.00 -17.42
CA GLY A 54 1.62 0.36 -16.97
C GLY A 54 2.91 0.42 -16.15
N TRP A 55 3.25 -0.64 -15.43
CA TRP A 55 4.43 -0.68 -14.56
C TRP A 55 5.62 -1.39 -15.21
N ARG A 56 5.41 -1.98 -16.40
CA ARG A 56 6.40 -2.66 -17.23
C ARG A 56 7.07 -3.81 -16.48
N PHE A 57 6.28 -4.83 -16.15
CA PHE A 57 6.74 -6.11 -15.59
C PHE A 57 5.94 -7.26 -16.20
N ALA A 58 6.44 -8.50 -16.11
CA ALA A 58 5.78 -9.68 -16.68
C ALA A 58 4.48 -10.03 -15.94
N SER A 59 3.42 -10.38 -16.68
CA SER A 59 2.07 -10.57 -16.12
C SER A 59 1.97 -11.70 -15.08
N ASP A 60 2.78 -12.74 -15.20
CA ASP A 60 2.93 -13.85 -14.23
C ASP A 60 3.45 -13.36 -12.86
N LYS A 61 4.12 -12.21 -12.81
CA LYS A 61 4.63 -11.60 -11.57
C LYS A 61 3.62 -10.72 -10.84
N THR A 62 2.37 -10.64 -11.29
CA THR A 62 1.33 -9.78 -10.68
C THR A 62 1.18 -10.01 -9.17
N ILE A 63 1.11 -11.26 -8.73
CA ILE A 63 0.98 -11.59 -7.29
C ILE A 63 2.28 -11.26 -6.53
N ALA A 64 3.44 -11.54 -7.12
CA ALA A 64 4.72 -11.21 -6.50
C ALA A 64 4.90 -9.69 -6.34
N MET A 65 4.45 -8.89 -7.32
CA MET A 65 4.52 -7.43 -7.28
C MET A 65 3.65 -6.84 -6.17
N GLY A 66 2.42 -7.37 -6.00
CA GLY A 66 1.55 -6.91 -4.91
C GLY A 66 2.06 -7.33 -3.53
N LYS A 67 2.69 -8.51 -3.40
CA LYS A 67 3.42 -8.89 -2.17
C LYS A 67 4.60 -7.95 -1.90
N LEU A 68 5.44 -7.66 -2.89
CA LEU A 68 6.56 -6.73 -2.74
C LEU A 68 6.11 -5.34 -2.30
N ALA A 69 4.98 -4.85 -2.80
CA ALA A 69 4.43 -3.56 -2.37
C ALA A 69 4.09 -3.53 -0.87
N VAL A 70 3.57 -4.62 -0.33
CA VAL A 70 3.21 -4.75 1.09
C VAL A 70 4.44 -5.05 1.96
N GLU A 71 5.29 -5.98 1.53
CA GLU A 71 6.52 -6.38 2.23
C GLU A 71 7.57 -5.27 2.30
N SER A 72 7.58 -4.33 1.36
CA SER A 72 8.43 -3.14 1.41
C SER A 72 7.80 -1.94 2.14
N GLY A 73 6.55 -2.07 2.59
CA GLY A 73 5.81 -1.00 3.27
C GLY A 73 5.30 0.12 2.36
N VAL A 74 5.52 0.03 1.04
CA VAL A 74 4.99 1.00 0.06
C VAL A 74 3.47 1.07 0.10
N PHE A 75 2.81 -0.06 0.40
CA PHE A 75 1.38 -0.15 0.58
C PHE A 75 1.05 -0.92 1.86
N VAL A 76 0.42 -0.25 2.84
CA VAL A 76 0.05 -0.87 4.12
C VAL A 76 -1.40 -1.35 4.04
N LEU A 77 -1.67 -2.52 4.61
CA LEU A 77 -3.02 -3.09 4.73
C LEU A 77 -3.60 -2.74 6.11
N TYR A 78 -4.64 -1.93 6.15
CA TYR A 78 -5.30 -1.52 7.38
C TYR A 78 -6.79 -1.26 7.16
N GLU A 79 -7.51 -1.09 8.27
CA GLU A 79 -8.93 -0.72 8.33
C GLU A 79 -9.11 0.46 9.30
N MET A 80 -10.12 1.28 9.08
CA MET A 80 -10.57 2.38 9.95
C MET A 80 -12.10 2.37 9.97
N THR A 81 -12.67 2.74 11.11
CA THR A 81 -14.11 2.93 11.30
C THR A 81 -14.39 4.38 11.66
N ASP A 82 -15.62 4.82 11.46
CA ASP A 82 -16.13 6.14 11.90
C ASP A 82 -15.98 6.38 13.41
N ALA A 83 -15.99 5.33 14.22
CA ALA A 83 -15.70 5.45 15.66
C ALA A 83 -14.27 5.93 15.97
N ASP A 84 -13.32 5.66 15.07
CA ASP A 84 -11.88 5.95 15.25
C ASP A 84 -11.20 6.28 13.90
N PRO A 85 -11.60 7.34 13.19
CA PRO A 85 -11.22 7.60 11.79
C PRO A 85 -9.74 7.96 11.61
N MET A 86 -9.03 8.25 12.72
CA MET A 86 -7.61 8.59 12.76
C MET A 86 -6.71 7.43 13.22
N LYS A 87 -7.27 6.28 13.58
CA LYS A 87 -6.53 5.15 14.16
C LYS A 87 -6.61 3.92 13.26
N PRO A 88 -5.69 3.78 12.29
CA PRO A 88 -5.66 2.61 11.42
C PRO A 88 -5.34 1.34 12.19
N VAL A 89 -6.20 0.34 12.06
CA VAL A 89 -5.96 -1.02 12.53
C VAL A 89 -5.26 -1.80 11.44
N VAL A 90 -3.95 -2.03 11.60
CA VAL A 90 -3.16 -2.82 10.64
C VAL A 90 -3.60 -4.28 10.68
N THR A 91 -3.86 -4.82 9.49
CA THR A 91 -4.39 -6.19 9.29
C THR A 91 -3.33 -7.18 8.84
N TYR A 92 -2.20 -6.66 8.33
CA TYR A 92 -1.04 -7.47 7.97
C TYR A 92 0.25 -6.74 8.31
N LYS A 93 1.12 -7.40 9.07
CA LYS A 93 2.46 -6.94 9.42
C LYS A 93 3.49 -7.93 8.88
N PRO A 94 4.35 -7.54 7.91
CA PRO A 94 5.52 -8.33 7.55
C PRO A 94 6.39 -8.60 8.78
N LYS A 95 7.01 -9.78 8.86
CA LYS A 95 7.98 -10.09 9.93
C LYS A 95 9.17 -9.12 9.87
N GLU A 96 9.65 -8.89 8.66
CA GLU A 96 10.70 -7.92 8.34
C GLU A 96 10.30 -7.18 7.07
N PHE A 97 10.60 -5.88 7.03
CA PHE A 97 10.34 -5.06 5.85
C PHE A 97 11.51 -5.16 4.87
N LYS A 98 11.19 -5.44 3.61
CA LYS A 98 12.16 -5.36 2.52
C LYS A 98 12.52 -3.89 2.23
N PRO A 99 13.74 -3.60 1.74
CA PRO A 99 14.06 -2.30 1.18
C PRO A 99 13.07 -1.92 0.08
N VAL A 100 12.64 -0.65 0.06
CA VAL A 100 11.77 -0.10 -1.00
C VAL A 100 12.35 -0.31 -2.39
N GLU A 101 13.68 -0.31 -2.48
CA GLU A 101 14.41 -0.51 -3.71
C GLU A 101 14.07 -1.82 -4.42
N GLU A 102 13.79 -2.92 -3.69
CA GLU A 102 13.40 -4.19 -4.30
C GLU A 102 12.09 -4.06 -5.08
N TYR A 103 11.12 -3.34 -4.52
CA TYR A 103 9.86 -3.04 -5.20
C TYR A 103 10.08 -2.11 -6.40
N LEU A 104 10.94 -1.10 -6.29
CA LEU A 104 11.21 -0.16 -7.38
C LEU A 104 11.93 -0.82 -8.57
N LYS A 105 12.98 -1.63 -8.30
CA LYS A 105 13.76 -2.33 -9.33
C LYS A 105 12.92 -3.29 -10.16
N ALA A 106 11.89 -3.88 -9.57
CA ALA A 106 11.03 -4.85 -10.23
C ALA A 106 10.09 -4.21 -11.28
N GLN A 107 10.09 -2.88 -11.44
CA GLN A 107 9.17 -2.16 -12.33
C GLN A 107 9.92 -1.27 -13.32
N GLY A 108 9.68 -1.43 -14.63
CA GLY A 108 10.33 -0.61 -15.65
C GLY A 108 10.00 0.89 -15.57
N ARG A 109 8.88 1.30 -14.94
CA ARG A 109 8.57 2.74 -14.74
C ARG A 109 9.57 3.48 -13.84
N PHE A 110 10.36 2.75 -13.05
CA PHE A 110 11.40 3.30 -12.17
C PHE A 110 12.82 3.07 -12.70
N ALA A 111 12.99 2.58 -13.93
CA ALA A 111 14.31 2.27 -14.50
C ALA A 111 15.27 3.47 -14.49
N HIS A 112 14.75 4.70 -14.65
CA HIS A 112 15.52 5.94 -14.62
C HIS A 112 16.20 6.24 -13.27
N LEU A 113 15.76 5.61 -12.17
CA LEU A 113 16.42 5.75 -10.87
C LEU A 113 17.69 4.91 -10.76
N PHE A 114 17.90 3.97 -11.67
CA PHE A 114 19.00 3.00 -11.63
C PHE A 114 19.95 3.09 -12.83
N LYS A 115 19.53 3.74 -13.93
CA LYS A 115 20.30 3.84 -15.17
C LYS A 115 20.19 5.25 -15.76
N PRO A 116 21.29 5.80 -16.33
CA PRO A 116 22.61 5.18 -16.49
C PRO A 116 23.44 5.12 -15.19
N ALA A 117 23.14 5.99 -14.23
CA ALA A 117 23.70 5.96 -12.87
C ALA A 117 22.56 5.87 -11.85
N ARG A 118 22.87 5.34 -10.67
CA ARG A 118 21.92 5.19 -9.57
C ARG A 118 21.69 6.53 -8.86
N ASP A 119 20.44 6.95 -8.74
CA ASP A 119 20.04 8.15 -8.00
C ASP A 119 19.85 7.83 -6.51
N GLU A 120 20.96 7.76 -5.78
CA GLU A 120 20.99 7.47 -4.34
C GLU A 120 20.13 8.45 -3.52
N THR A 121 20.16 9.73 -3.89
CA THR A 121 19.45 10.80 -3.18
C THR A 121 17.94 10.57 -3.26
N THR A 122 17.41 10.28 -4.45
CA THR A 122 15.99 10.00 -4.61
C THR A 122 15.59 8.70 -3.94
N LEU A 123 16.38 7.63 -4.08
CA LEU A 123 16.09 6.34 -3.44
C LEU A 123 16.00 6.45 -1.92
N LYS A 124 16.96 7.15 -1.29
CA LYS A 124 16.97 7.41 0.16
C LYS A 124 15.72 8.19 0.58
N ARG A 125 15.37 9.25 -0.16
CA ARG A 125 14.17 10.04 0.12
C ARG A 125 12.88 9.21 0.05
N ILE A 126 12.78 8.29 -0.92
CA ILE A 126 11.59 7.41 -1.02
C ILE A 126 11.55 6.44 0.18
N GLN A 127 12.68 5.87 0.58
CA GLN A 127 12.76 4.99 1.76
C GLN A 127 12.33 5.74 3.03
N GLU A 128 12.83 6.96 3.26
CA GLU A 128 12.44 7.80 4.40
C GLU A 128 10.94 8.14 4.39
N ASP A 129 10.38 8.42 3.21
CA ASP A 129 8.95 8.69 3.05
C ASP A 129 8.08 7.46 3.39
N VAL A 130 8.55 6.25 3.06
CA VAL A 130 7.89 4.99 3.42
C VAL A 130 8.04 4.72 4.91
N ASP A 131 9.23 4.88 5.47
CA ASP A 131 9.49 4.67 6.89
C ASP A 131 8.68 5.63 7.77
N ARG A 132 8.54 6.90 7.36
CA ARG A 132 7.67 7.86 8.04
C ARG A 132 6.21 7.39 8.07
N LYS A 133 5.70 6.80 6.97
CA LYS A 133 4.33 6.25 6.93
C LYS A 133 4.20 5.02 7.82
N LEU A 134 5.19 4.13 7.82
CA LEU A 134 5.20 2.95 8.68
C LEU A 134 5.18 3.33 10.16
N LYS A 135 5.92 4.38 10.56
CA LYS A 135 5.87 4.92 11.93
C LYS A 135 4.50 5.44 12.32
N TRP A 136 3.85 6.17 11.41
CA TRP A 136 2.49 6.70 11.64
C TRP A 136 1.46 5.58 11.90
N VAL A 137 1.58 4.43 11.24
CA VAL A 137 0.71 3.25 11.48
C VAL A 137 1.24 2.30 12.58
N GLY A 138 2.31 2.65 13.29
CA GLY A 138 2.87 1.82 14.37
C GLY A 138 3.58 0.53 13.93
N LEU A 139 4.13 0.50 12.71
CA LEU A 139 4.84 -0.67 12.15
C LEU A 139 6.38 -0.56 12.20
N LYS A 140 6.90 0.64 12.46
CA LYS A 140 8.31 0.96 12.75
C LYS A 140 8.36 2.03 13.84
#